data_AF-A0A1H4IDP7-F1
#
_entry.id   AF-A0A1H4IDP7-F1
#
_cell.length_a   1.000
_cell.length_b   1.000
_cell.length_c   1.000
_cell.angle_alpha   90.00
_cell.angle_beta   90.00
_cell.angle_gamma   90.00
#
_symmetry.space_group_name_H-M   'P 1'
#
loop_
_entity.id
_entity.type
_entity.pdbx_description
1 polymer ?
#
loop_
_entity_poly.entity_id
_entity_poly.type
_entity_poly.pdbx_seq_one_letter_code
_entity_poly.pdbx_strand_id
1 'polypeptide(L)'
;MRLAILGGGGFRVPLVHGALLDGGGVTELVLHDVDAGRLAAVERVLAEQAAGVAAAPRVRTTTDLRAALSDVDFVFSAIRVGGLRGRRLDEQIAHAEGVLGQETAGAGGIAYGLRTVPVAVALARLVGELAPRAWVINFTNPAGLVTEAMAAHLGGRVIGICDSPAGLCRRVARALGIDAKTAKFDYAGLNHLGWLRSVRVGGEDVLPRLLADTAACESFEEGKLFGADWLRTLGAVPNEYLHYYYFAREAAGAESRGAFLLEQQRDFYASPSLASWERTRLEREATYMAESREGERDDLEGGGYEKVALALMRALAHGERTTLILNVRNGSALPGVPGDAVVEVPCEVGTGGARPLATAPLADHALGLVTTVKAVERAVLEAATTGSRAAALRAFALHPLVGSVPVARRLLDAYVAAHPELAYLG
;
A
#
# COMPACT_ATOMS: atom_id res chain seq x y z
N MET A 1 13.20 21.85 -0.77
CA MET A 1 12.19 21.19 -1.62
C MET A 1 10.81 21.42 -1.03
N ARG A 2 9.78 21.51 -1.88
CA ARG A 2 8.37 21.66 -1.47
C ARG A 2 7.64 20.34 -1.70
N LEU A 3 7.03 19.81 -0.64
CA LEU A 3 6.29 18.55 -0.64
C LEU A 3 4.81 18.82 -0.38
N ALA A 4 3.92 18.33 -1.25
CA ALA A 4 2.50 18.26 -0.95
C ALA A 4 2.08 16.84 -0.54
N ILE A 5 1.29 16.71 0.53
CA ILE A 5 0.59 15.47 0.88
C ILE A 5 -0.90 15.65 0.59
N LEU A 6 -1.41 14.88 -0.37
CA LEU A 6 -2.84 14.77 -0.65
C LEU A 6 -3.44 13.70 0.26
N GLY A 7 -4.47 14.04 1.03
CA GLY A 7 -4.90 13.25 2.19
C GLY A 7 -4.14 13.65 3.46
N GLY A 8 -3.77 14.92 3.57
CA GLY A 8 -2.97 15.49 4.65
C GLY A 8 -3.60 15.44 6.04
N GLY A 9 -4.92 15.23 6.13
CA GLY A 9 -5.63 14.97 7.40
C GLY A 9 -5.56 13.50 7.84
N GLY A 10 -4.86 12.65 7.10
CA GLY A 10 -4.74 11.22 7.36
C GLY A 10 -3.99 10.91 8.66
N PHE A 11 -4.48 9.92 9.40
CA PHE A 11 -3.93 9.48 10.70
C PHE A 11 -2.44 9.08 10.64
N ARG A 12 -1.97 8.69 9.46
CA ARG A 12 -0.61 8.22 9.20
C ARG A 12 0.36 9.34 8.78
N VAL A 13 -0.12 10.57 8.56
CA VAL A 13 0.73 11.72 8.15
C VAL A 13 1.81 12.08 9.18
N PRO A 14 1.57 12.01 10.50
CA PRO A 14 2.63 12.33 11.47
C PRO A 14 3.83 11.38 11.47
N LEU A 15 3.73 10.16 10.90
CA LEU A 15 4.89 9.30 10.66
C LEU A 15 5.81 9.90 9.59
N VAL A 16 5.22 10.41 8.50
CA VAL A 16 5.97 11.06 7.42
C VAL A 16 6.62 12.34 7.93
N HIS A 17 5.89 13.16 8.67
CA HIS A 17 6.42 14.38 9.24
C HIS A 17 7.57 14.10 10.22
N GLY A 18 7.41 13.15 11.14
CA GLY A 18 8.49 12.73 12.05
C GLY A 18 9.76 12.33 11.29
N ALA A 19 9.61 11.55 10.23
CA ALA A 19 10.75 11.14 9.42
C ALA A 19 11.39 12.31 8.63
N LEU A 20 10.63 13.36 8.28
CA LEU A 20 11.17 14.58 7.67
C LEU A 20 11.97 15.44 8.66
N LEU A 21 11.68 15.36 9.96
CA LEU A 21 12.44 16.04 11.02
C LEU A 21 13.86 15.48 11.16
N ASP A 22 14.04 14.19 10.87
CA ASP A 22 15.34 13.51 10.87
C ASP A 22 16.18 13.83 9.61
N GLY A 23 15.62 14.56 8.65
CA GLY A 23 16.27 14.97 7.41
C GLY A 23 15.44 14.65 6.16
N GLY A 24 15.80 15.30 5.04
CA GLY A 24 15.08 15.09 3.77
C GLY A 24 15.01 16.32 2.87
N GLY A 25 15.57 17.46 3.27
CA GLY A 25 15.67 18.65 2.43
C GLY A 25 14.33 19.32 2.08
N VAL A 26 13.24 18.91 2.75
CA VAL A 26 11.93 19.55 2.63
C VAL A 26 11.91 20.80 3.50
N THR A 27 11.63 21.94 2.89
CA THR A 27 11.58 23.25 3.55
C THR A 27 10.14 23.70 3.78
N GLU A 28 9.21 23.21 2.97
CA GLU A 28 7.77 23.44 3.12
C GLU A 28 7.00 22.14 2.87
N LEU A 29 6.09 21.84 3.80
CA LEU A 29 5.15 20.72 3.74
C LEU A 29 3.73 21.27 3.62
N VAL A 30 3.09 21.02 2.48
CA VAL A 30 1.70 21.42 2.21
C VAL A 30 0.78 20.24 2.42
N LEU A 31 -0.14 20.34 3.36
CA LEU A 31 -1.15 19.33 3.65
C LEU A 31 -2.47 19.72 2.99
N HIS A 32 -2.95 18.88 2.08
CA HIS A 32 -4.26 19.03 1.46
C HIS A 32 -5.21 17.91 1.87
N ASP A 33 -6.39 18.28 2.32
CA ASP A 33 -7.49 17.35 2.56
C ASP A 33 -8.83 18.03 2.28
N VAL A 34 -9.87 17.24 2.05
CA VAL A 34 -11.24 17.75 1.94
C VAL A 34 -11.86 18.02 3.31
N ASP A 35 -11.29 17.44 4.37
CA ASP A 35 -11.74 17.59 5.75
C ASP A 35 -10.84 18.55 6.54
N ALA A 36 -11.33 19.79 6.73
CA ALA A 36 -10.64 20.83 7.49
C ALA A 36 -10.44 20.48 8.97
N GLY A 37 -11.36 19.72 9.57
CA GLY A 37 -11.25 19.30 10.98
C GLY A 37 -10.11 18.30 11.16
N ARG A 38 -9.98 17.35 10.23
CA ARG A 38 -8.85 16.40 10.24
C ARG A 38 -7.52 17.08 9.94
N LEU A 39 -7.49 18.08 9.05
CA LEU A 39 -6.29 18.91 8.84
C LEU A 39 -5.86 19.60 10.12
N ALA A 40 -6.78 20.27 10.83
CA ALA A 40 -6.49 20.95 12.08
C ALA A 40 -5.97 19.98 13.16
N ALA A 41 -6.55 18.78 13.24
CA ALA A 41 -6.10 17.75 14.17
C ALA A 41 -4.67 17.28 13.87
N VAL A 42 -4.35 17.00 12.60
CA VAL A 42 -3.00 16.59 12.20
C VAL A 42 -2.00 17.73 12.38
N GLU A 43 -2.34 18.95 11.98
CA GLU A 43 -1.49 20.15 12.14
C GLU A 43 -1.08 20.35 13.60
N ARG A 44 -1.99 20.13 14.55
CA ARG A 44 -1.68 20.18 15.99
C ARG A 44 -0.64 19.14 16.40
N VAL A 45 -0.78 17.89 15.95
CA VAL A 45 0.21 16.84 16.22
C VAL A 45 1.57 17.20 15.62
N LEU A 46 1.60 17.72 14.38
CA LEU A 46 2.85 18.08 13.72
C LEU A 46 3.56 19.25 14.43
N ALA A 47 2.80 20.24 14.92
CA ALA A 47 3.35 21.34 15.69
C ALA A 47 4.01 20.86 17.00
N GLU A 48 3.41 19.90 17.69
CA GLU A 48 3.99 19.26 18.88
C GLU A 48 5.24 18.43 18.52
N GLN A 49 5.25 17.71 17.39
CA GLN A 49 6.44 16.98 16.91
C GLN A 49 7.61 17.93 16.54
N ALA A 50 7.30 19.08 15.93
CA ALA A 50 8.31 20.05 15.50
C ALA A 50 8.86 20.93 16.63
N ALA A 51 8.28 20.87 17.84
CA ALA A 51 8.68 21.69 18.96
C ALA A 51 10.17 21.47 19.32
N GLY A 52 10.98 22.53 19.20
CA GLY A 52 12.42 22.48 19.47
C GLY A 52 13.28 21.94 18.32
N VAL A 53 12.71 21.63 17.15
CA VAL A 53 13.45 21.16 15.97
C VAL A 53 13.70 22.32 15.01
N ALA A 54 14.92 22.85 15.01
CA ALA A 54 15.28 24.04 14.23
C ALA A 54 15.13 23.87 12.71
N ALA A 55 15.32 22.65 12.20
CA ALA A 55 15.23 22.34 10.77
C ALA A 55 13.85 21.82 10.32
N ALA A 56 12.82 21.93 11.18
CA ALA A 56 11.49 21.44 10.84
C ALA A 56 10.92 22.16 9.60
N PRO A 57 10.29 21.44 8.65
CA PRO A 57 9.67 22.06 7.49
C PRO A 57 8.52 22.96 7.93
N ARG A 58 8.34 24.10 7.25
CA ARG A 58 7.15 24.93 7.45
C ARG A 58 5.92 24.15 7.00
N VAL A 59 4.97 23.94 7.91
CA VAL A 59 3.69 23.27 7.60
C VAL A 59 2.66 24.32 7.15
N ARG A 60 1.94 24.02 6.08
CA ARG A 60 0.78 24.78 5.59
C ARG A 60 -0.37 23.83 5.30
N THR A 61 -1.57 24.11 5.79
CA THR A 61 -2.78 23.35 5.48
C THR A 61 -3.64 24.09 4.43
N THR A 62 -4.39 23.35 3.61
CA THR A 62 -5.36 23.92 2.68
C THR A 62 -6.41 22.88 2.24
N THR A 63 -7.62 23.33 1.92
CA THR A 63 -8.64 22.52 1.24
C THR A 63 -8.72 22.82 -0.26
N ASP A 64 -7.87 23.72 -0.76
CA ASP A 64 -7.76 24.02 -2.19
C ASP A 64 -6.66 23.16 -2.81
N LEU A 65 -7.09 22.18 -3.60
CA LEU A 65 -6.21 21.24 -4.28
C LEU A 65 -5.27 21.93 -5.28
N ARG A 66 -5.72 22.97 -5.99
CA ARG A 66 -4.85 23.70 -6.94
C ARG A 66 -3.77 24.47 -6.20
N ALA A 67 -4.14 25.11 -5.08
CA ALA A 67 -3.17 25.80 -4.22
C ALA A 67 -2.14 24.82 -3.63
N ALA A 68 -2.56 23.60 -3.28
CA ALA A 68 -1.67 22.57 -2.74
C ALA A 68 -0.63 22.06 -3.75
N LEU A 69 -0.99 22.01 -5.03
CA LEU A 69 -0.14 21.49 -6.10
C LEU A 69 0.75 22.55 -6.76
N SER A 70 0.64 23.82 -6.35
CA SER A 70 1.36 24.92 -6.98
C SER A 70 2.84 24.94 -6.59
N ASP A 71 3.72 24.72 -7.58
CA ASP A 71 5.19 24.80 -7.45
C ASP A 71 5.74 23.82 -6.40
N VAL A 72 5.30 22.55 -6.47
CA VAL A 72 5.80 21.45 -5.63
C VAL A 72 6.79 20.58 -6.38
N ASP A 73 7.80 20.07 -5.67
CA ASP A 73 8.81 19.14 -6.20
C ASP A 73 8.34 17.68 -6.09
N PHE A 74 7.58 17.39 -5.03
CA PHE A 74 7.04 16.06 -4.73
C PHE A 74 5.57 16.16 -4.32
N VAL A 75 4.81 15.13 -4.71
CA VAL A 75 3.43 14.91 -4.28
C VAL A 75 3.33 13.53 -3.67
N PHE A 76 2.92 13.44 -2.42
CA PHE A 76 2.56 12.19 -1.77
C PHE A 76 1.05 12.02 -1.86
N SER A 77 0.60 10.96 -2.55
CA SER A 77 -0.83 10.64 -2.65
C SER A 77 -1.20 9.63 -1.58
N ALA A 78 -1.87 10.07 -0.51
CA ALA A 78 -2.29 9.26 0.63
C ALA A 78 -3.79 9.39 0.92
N ILE A 79 -4.60 9.51 -0.14
CA ILE A 79 -6.05 9.70 -0.03
C ILE A 79 -6.76 8.38 0.34
N ARG A 80 -7.98 8.50 0.86
CA ARG A 80 -8.90 7.36 1.04
C ARG A 80 -10.30 7.80 0.68
N VAL A 81 -10.72 7.50 -0.55
CA VAL A 81 -12.08 7.81 -1.02
C VAL A 81 -13.11 6.99 -0.21
N GLY A 82 -14.05 7.69 0.42
CA GLY A 82 -15.03 7.14 1.37
C GLY A 82 -14.54 7.03 2.82
N GLY A 83 -13.26 7.30 3.11
CA GLY A 83 -12.72 7.26 4.47
C GLY A 83 -12.83 5.88 5.15
N LEU A 84 -12.71 5.84 6.49
CA LEU A 84 -12.87 4.60 7.25
C LEU A 84 -14.31 4.10 7.29
N ARG A 85 -15.29 5.00 7.10
CA ARG A 85 -16.69 4.61 6.91
C ARG A 85 -16.86 3.77 5.65
N GLY A 86 -16.23 4.18 4.55
CA GLY A 86 -16.19 3.41 3.31
C GLY A 86 -15.57 2.04 3.51
N ARG A 87 -14.38 1.98 4.15
CA ARG A 87 -13.71 0.72 4.49
C ARG A 87 -14.58 -0.21 5.35
N ARG A 88 -15.28 0.33 6.35
CA ARG A 88 -16.21 -0.47 7.17
C ARG A 88 -17.30 -1.10 6.31
N LEU A 89 -17.88 -0.35 5.36
CA LEU A 89 -18.87 -0.87 4.43
C LEU A 89 -18.27 -1.90 3.47
N ASP A 90 -17.06 -1.65 2.96
CA ASP A 90 -16.30 -2.58 2.11
C ASP A 90 -16.24 -3.97 2.74
N GLU A 91 -15.85 -4.02 4.01
CA GLU A 91 -15.69 -5.26 4.77
C GLU A 91 -17.05 -5.88 5.16
N GLN A 92 -18.01 -5.08 5.65
CA GLN A 92 -19.31 -5.59 6.11
C GLN A 92 -20.17 -6.16 4.98
N ILE A 93 -20.18 -5.54 3.80
CA ILE A 93 -20.94 -6.02 2.63
C ILE A 93 -20.36 -7.35 2.13
N ALA A 94 -19.03 -7.48 2.10
CA ALA A 94 -18.37 -8.72 1.73
C ALA A 94 -18.73 -9.85 2.72
N HIS A 95 -18.64 -9.59 4.02
CA HIS A 95 -19.00 -10.57 5.05
C HIS A 95 -20.47 -10.99 4.99
N ALA A 96 -21.39 -10.06 4.70
CA ALA A 96 -22.81 -10.37 4.53
C ALA A 96 -23.09 -11.35 3.38
N GLU A 97 -22.19 -11.40 2.38
CA GLU A 97 -22.25 -12.34 1.26
C GLU A 97 -21.38 -13.59 1.46
N GLY A 98 -20.81 -13.77 2.66
CA GLY A 98 -20.00 -14.95 3.02
C GLY A 98 -18.62 -14.99 2.37
N VAL A 99 -18.10 -13.84 1.92
CA VAL A 99 -16.75 -13.73 1.36
C VAL A 99 -15.88 -12.80 2.20
N LEU A 100 -14.56 -12.85 1.99
CA LEU A 100 -13.61 -12.05 2.76
C LEU A 100 -13.87 -10.54 2.62
N GLY A 101 -14.05 -9.87 3.75
CA GLY A 101 -14.04 -8.42 3.87
C GLY A 101 -12.64 -7.91 4.18
N GLN A 102 -11.98 -7.30 3.20
CA GLN A 102 -10.63 -6.74 3.32
C GLN A 102 -10.52 -5.41 2.58
N GLU A 103 -9.65 -4.51 3.07
CA GLU A 103 -9.47 -3.16 2.52
C GLU A 103 -9.03 -3.10 1.05
N THR A 104 -8.16 -4.01 0.63
CA THR A 104 -7.40 -3.96 -0.63
C THR A 104 -7.44 -5.27 -1.42
N ALA A 105 -7.89 -6.37 -0.81
CA ALA A 105 -8.06 -7.66 -1.45
C ALA A 105 -9.56 -8.03 -1.55
N GLY A 106 -9.91 -8.88 -2.52
CA GLY A 106 -11.27 -9.40 -2.63
C GLY A 106 -12.29 -8.33 -3.01
N ALA A 107 -13.53 -8.56 -2.60
CA ALA A 107 -14.66 -7.70 -2.92
C ALA A 107 -14.47 -6.26 -2.41
N GLY A 108 -13.98 -6.11 -1.18
CA GLY A 108 -13.71 -4.79 -0.59
C GLY A 108 -12.61 -4.03 -1.33
N GLY A 109 -11.53 -4.71 -1.71
CA GLY A 109 -10.47 -4.12 -2.54
C GLY A 109 -10.94 -3.64 -3.91
N ILE A 110 -11.82 -4.40 -4.57
CA ILE A 110 -12.44 -4.02 -5.84
C ILE A 110 -13.32 -2.78 -5.66
N ALA A 111 -14.22 -2.79 -4.67
CA ALA A 111 -15.10 -1.66 -4.39
C ALA A 111 -14.30 -0.39 -4.07
N TYR A 112 -13.25 -0.51 -3.26
CA TYR A 112 -12.35 0.60 -2.95
C TYR A 112 -11.60 1.12 -4.18
N GLY A 113 -11.13 0.22 -5.05
CA GLY A 113 -10.51 0.56 -6.34
C GLY A 113 -11.48 1.32 -7.25
N LEU A 114 -12.72 0.86 -7.39
CA LEU A 114 -13.76 1.52 -8.22
C LEU A 114 -14.08 2.94 -7.75
N ARG A 115 -14.00 3.22 -6.43
CA ARG A 115 -14.16 4.60 -5.92
C ARG A 115 -12.91 5.45 -6.14
N THR A 116 -11.73 4.85 -6.04
CA THR A 116 -10.46 5.58 -5.96
C THR A 116 -9.88 5.90 -7.32
N VAL A 117 -9.98 4.99 -8.30
CA VAL A 117 -9.39 5.18 -9.64
C VAL A 117 -9.86 6.47 -10.32
N PRO A 118 -11.17 6.83 -10.35
CA PRO A 118 -11.61 8.08 -10.97
C PRO A 118 -10.95 9.33 -10.33
N VAL A 119 -10.83 9.34 -9.00
CA VAL A 119 -10.18 10.43 -8.25
C VAL A 119 -8.68 10.47 -8.55
N ALA A 120 -8.01 9.31 -8.53
CA ALA A 120 -6.58 9.22 -8.82
C ALA A 120 -6.24 9.67 -10.26
N VAL A 121 -7.09 9.34 -11.24
CA VAL A 121 -6.95 9.80 -12.62
C VAL A 121 -7.07 11.33 -12.71
N ALA A 122 -8.06 11.92 -12.03
CA ALA A 122 -8.23 13.37 -11.99
C ALA A 122 -7.03 14.07 -11.32
N LEU A 123 -6.53 13.51 -10.20
CA LEU A 123 -5.32 14.00 -9.54
C LEU A 123 -4.10 13.93 -10.44
N ALA A 124 -3.89 12.79 -11.13
CA ALA A 124 -2.75 12.62 -12.02
C ALA A 124 -2.74 13.64 -13.17
N ARG A 125 -3.92 13.95 -13.75
CA ARG A 125 -4.05 15.00 -14.77
C ARG A 125 -3.72 16.37 -14.21
N LEU A 126 -4.25 16.71 -13.03
CA LEU A 126 -4.01 18.01 -12.40
C LEU A 126 -2.55 18.20 -11.99
N VAL A 127 -1.89 17.16 -11.48
CA VAL A 127 -0.44 17.17 -11.23
C VAL A 127 0.33 17.39 -12.53
N GLY A 128 -0.08 16.73 -13.63
CA GLY A 128 0.50 16.96 -14.95
C GLY A 128 0.38 18.41 -15.43
N GLU A 129 -0.72 19.09 -15.11
CA GLU A 129 -0.97 20.50 -15.45
C GLU A 129 -0.17 21.46 -14.56
N LEU A 130 -0.27 21.32 -13.23
CA LEU A 130 0.21 22.31 -12.27
C LEU A 130 1.63 22.07 -11.77
N ALA A 131 2.08 20.81 -11.79
CA ALA A 131 3.39 20.40 -11.31
C ALA A 131 4.04 19.39 -12.28
N PRO A 132 4.30 19.80 -13.55
CA PRO A 132 4.76 18.89 -14.60
C PRO A 132 6.13 18.26 -14.35
N ARG A 133 6.90 18.80 -13.40
CA ARG A 133 8.21 18.26 -12.98
C ARG A 133 8.16 17.46 -11.69
N ALA A 134 7.04 17.48 -10.96
CA ALA A 134 6.95 16.81 -9.67
C ALA A 134 6.97 15.28 -9.84
N TRP A 135 7.58 14.62 -8.87
CA TRP A 135 7.43 13.18 -8.68
C TRP A 135 6.20 12.91 -7.81
N VAL A 136 5.42 11.90 -8.17
CA VAL A 136 4.31 11.42 -7.36
C VAL A 136 4.71 10.12 -6.68
N ILE A 137 4.73 10.11 -5.36
CA ILE A 137 4.89 8.91 -4.56
C ILE A 137 3.50 8.50 -4.07
N ASN A 138 3.00 7.37 -4.57
CA ASN A 138 1.65 6.90 -4.27
C ASN A 138 1.65 5.94 -3.08
N PHE A 139 0.91 6.32 -2.03
CA PHE A 139 0.60 5.53 -0.84
C PHE A 139 -0.87 5.07 -0.85
N THR A 140 -1.65 5.54 -1.82
CA THR A 140 -3.08 5.31 -1.90
C THR A 140 -3.32 3.89 -2.37
N ASN A 141 -3.94 3.09 -1.51
CA ASN A 141 -4.37 1.75 -1.84
C ASN A 141 -5.62 1.75 -2.75
N PRO A 142 -5.88 0.65 -3.49
CA PRO A 142 -4.96 -0.47 -3.76
C PRO A 142 -3.76 0.01 -4.61
N ALA A 143 -2.53 -0.10 -4.08
CA ALA A 143 -1.44 0.75 -4.55
C ALA A 143 -0.98 0.42 -5.97
N GLY A 144 -0.95 -0.87 -6.35
CA GLY A 144 -0.64 -1.30 -7.71
C GLY A 144 -1.62 -0.73 -8.74
N LEU A 145 -2.92 -0.99 -8.54
CA LEU A 145 -4.02 -0.49 -9.35
C LEU A 145 -4.04 1.04 -9.49
N VAL A 146 -3.93 1.77 -8.37
CA VAL A 146 -3.97 3.24 -8.36
C VAL A 146 -2.75 3.81 -9.07
N THR A 147 -1.57 3.23 -8.84
CA THR A 147 -0.34 3.62 -9.54
C THR A 147 -0.47 3.38 -11.05
N GLU A 148 -1.06 2.26 -11.48
CA GLU A 148 -1.31 1.95 -12.89
C GLU A 148 -2.22 3.00 -13.54
N ALA A 149 -3.32 3.38 -12.86
CA ALA A 149 -4.22 4.43 -13.31
C ALA A 149 -3.52 5.79 -13.45
N MET A 150 -2.72 6.18 -12.46
CA MET A 150 -1.98 7.46 -12.49
C MET A 150 -0.86 7.45 -13.55
N ALA A 151 -0.22 6.31 -13.77
CA ALA A 151 0.89 6.18 -14.72
C ALA A 151 0.44 6.40 -16.16
N ALA A 152 -0.84 6.19 -16.50
CA ALA A 152 -1.39 6.55 -17.80
C ALA A 152 -1.26 8.05 -18.12
N HIS A 153 -1.18 8.92 -17.10
CA HIS A 153 -1.08 10.37 -17.25
C HIS A 153 0.29 10.94 -16.86
N LEU A 154 0.97 10.32 -15.89
CA LEU A 154 2.26 10.80 -15.37
C LEU A 154 3.46 10.02 -15.91
N GLY A 155 3.24 8.91 -16.63
CA GLY A 155 4.30 8.04 -17.09
C GLY A 155 5.10 7.47 -15.92
N GLY A 156 6.42 7.45 -16.05
CA GLY A 156 7.32 6.99 -14.98
C GLY A 156 7.42 7.91 -13.77
N ARG A 157 6.80 9.11 -13.79
CA ARG A 157 6.85 10.07 -12.67
C ARG A 157 5.97 9.72 -11.48
N VAL A 158 5.17 8.66 -11.59
CA VAL A 158 4.43 8.10 -10.45
C VAL A 158 5.01 6.75 -10.07
N ILE A 159 5.30 6.60 -8.77
CA ILE A 159 5.87 5.38 -8.19
C ILE A 159 5.02 5.04 -6.97
N GLY A 160 4.45 3.84 -6.96
CA GLY A 160 3.73 3.35 -5.79
C GLY A 160 4.67 2.70 -4.79
N ILE A 161 4.35 2.82 -3.51
CA ILE A 161 5.15 2.20 -2.44
C ILE A 161 4.26 1.42 -1.47
N CYS A 162 4.87 0.42 -0.83
CA CYS A 162 4.27 -0.39 0.22
C CYS A 162 5.35 -0.70 1.26
N ASP A 163 4.98 -0.77 2.54
CA ASP A 163 5.87 -1.17 3.63
C ASP A 163 6.05 -2.69 3.75
N SER A 164 5.04 -3.49 3.36
CA SER A 164 5.04 -4.93 3.62
C SER A 164 6.24 -5.68 3.03
N PRO A 165 6.67 -5.48 1.76
CA PRO A 165 7.84 -6.19 1.23
C PRO A 165 9.16 -5.83 1.94
N ALA A 166 9.34 -4.55 2.30
CA ALA A 166 10.52 -4.10 3.03
C ALA A 166 10.53 -4.66 4.46
N GLY A 167 9.36 -4.71 5.12
CA GLY A 167 9.17 -5.37 6.41
C GLY A 167 9.53 -6.85 6.38
N LEU A 168 9.00 -7.58 5.39
CA LEU A 168 9.32 -8.99 5.13
C LEU A 168 10.83 -9.21 4.98
N CYS A 169 11.50 -8.44 4.12
CA CYS A 169 12.95 -8.59 3.89
C CYS A 169 13.76 -8.35 5.18
N ARG A 170 13.38 -7.37 6.01
CA ARG A 170 14.04 -7.10 7.30
C ARG A 170 13.84 -8.25 8.29
N ARG A 171 12.63 -8.80 8.39
CA ARG A 171 12.33 -9.94 9.27
C ARG A 171 13.10 -11.18 8.86
N VAL A 172 13.12 -11.50 7.57
CA VAL A 172 13.89 -12.62 7.01
C VAL A 172 15.39 -12.44 7.24
N ALA A 173 15.93 -11.23 7.03
CA ALA A 173 17.34 -10.95 7.29
C ALA A 173 17.70 -11.15 8.77
N ARG A 174 16.84 -10.70 9.68
CA ARG A 174 17.01 -10.90 11.13
C ARG A 174 16.99 -12.39 11.50
N ALA A 175 16.02 -13.16 10.98
CA ALA A 175 15.92 -14.60 11.22
C ALA A 175 17.15 -15.37 10.69
N LEU A 176 17.72 -14.92 9.57
CA LEU A 176 18.96 -15.46 8.99
C LEU A 176 20.25 -14.97 9.68
N GLY A 177 20.17 -13.98 10.56
CA GLY A 177 21.34 -13.35 11.20
C GLY A 177 22.25 -12.59 10.22
N ILE A 178 21.69 -12.00 9.15
CA ILE A 178 22.43 -11.29 8.10
C ILE A 178 22.13 -9.78 8.10
N ASP A 179 23.05 -8.98 7.55
CA ASP A 179 22.79 -7.55 7.33
C ASP A 179 21.96 -7.33 6.06
N ALA A 180 20.72 -6.86 6.25
CA ALA A 180 19.80 -6.53 5.17
C ALA A 180 20.35 -5.48 4.18
N LYS A 181 21.31 -4.64 4.59
CA LYS A 181 21.91 -3.61 3.69
C LYS A 181 22.85 -4.19 2.64
N THR A 182 23.44 -5.35 2.92
CA THR A 182 24.38 -6.02 2.01
C THR A 182 23.76 -7.19 1.27
N ALA A 183 22.60 -7.66 1.73
CA ALA A 183 21.83 -8.71 1.08
C ALA A 183 21.10 -8.20 -0.17
N LYS A 184 20.98 -9.07 -1.18
CA LYS A 184 20.14 -8.85 -2.36
C LYS A 184 18.90 -9.71 -2.24
N PHE A 185 17.73 -9.09 -2.27
CA PHE A 185 16.44 -9.75 -2.15
C PHE A 185 15.79 -9.89 -3.53
N ASP A 186 15.43 -11.10 -3.91
CA ASP A 186 14.60 -11.37 -5.08
C ASP A 186 13.13 -11.46 -4.67
N TYR A 187 12.48 -10.30 -4.63
CA TYR A 187 11.05 -10.17 -4.41
C TYR A 187 10.33 -9.92 -5.74
N ALA A 188 9.20 -10.57 -5.99
CA ALA A 188 8.43 -10.31 -7.19
C ALA A 188 6.93 -10.59 -7.01
N GLY A 189 6.11 -9.76 -7.63
CA GLY A 189 4.66 -9.93 -7.68
C GLY A 189 3.92 -8.66 -8.09
N LEU A 190 2.69 -8.53 -7.61
CA LEU A 190 1.94 -7.28 -7.57
C LEU A 190 1.94 -6.76 -6.12
N ASN A 191 1.50 -5.52 -5.92
CA ASN A 191 1.25 -5.00 -4.58
C ASN A 191 0.33 -5.95 -3.78
N HIS A 192 0.72 -6.28 -2.54
CA HIS A 192 0.00 -7.22 -1.67
C HIS A 192 -0.15 -8.65 -2.25
N LEU A 193 0.62 -8.99 -3.28
CA LEU A 193 0.56 -10.29 -3.95
C LEU A 193 1.93 -10.65 -4.55
N GLY A 194 2.91 -10.89 -3.68
CA GLY A 194 4.29 -11.18 -4.09
C GLY A 194 5.03 -12.08 -3.12
N TRP A 195 6.17 -12.61 -3.58
CA TRP A 195 6.97 -13.60 -2.87
C TRP A 195 8.44 -13.17 -2.82
N LEU A 196 9.09 -13.40 -1.67
CA LEU A 196 10.54 -13.41 -1.55
C LEU A 196 11.06 -14.80 -1.89
N ARG A 197 11.88 -14.90 -2.94
CA ARG A 197 12.25 -16.18 -3.57
C ARG A 197 13.73 -16.54 -3.43
N SER A 198 14.58 -15.55 -3.23
CA SER A 198 15.98 -15.76 -2.86
C SER A 198 16.51 -14.59 -2.05
N VAL A 199 17.51 -14.88 -1.22
CA VAL A 199 18.24 -13.88 -0.42
C VAL A 199 19.72 -14.14 -0.64
N ARG A 200 20.40 -13.27 -1.38
CA ARG A 200 21.80 -13.48 -1.75
C ARG A 200 22.76 -12.65 -0.92
N VAL A 201 23.76 -13.31 -0.33
CA VAL A 201 24.89 -12.69 0.39
C VAL A 201 26.18 -13.24 -0.21
N GLY A 202 27.09 -12.37 -0.66
CA GLY A 202 28.34 -12.82 -1.30
C GLY A 202 28.14 -13.65 -2.59
N GLY A 203 26.96 -13.60 -3.21
CA GLY A 203 26.60 -14.38 -4.40
C GLY A 203 25.87 -15.70 -4.11
N GLU A 204 25.93 -16.20 -2.87
CA GLU A 204 25.24 -17.41 -2.42
C GLU A 204 23.80 -17.09 -2.00
N ASP A 205 22.84 -17.94 -2.40
CA ASP A 205 21.46 -17.85 -1.92
C ASP A 205 21.33 -18.56 -0.57
N VAL A 206 21.00 -17.79 0.46
CA VAL A 206 20.90 -18.27 1.84
C VAL A 206 19.46 -18.51 2.29
N LEU A 207 18.45 -18.20 1.46
CA LEU A 207 17.05 -18.47 1.82
C LEU A 207 16.77 -19.96 2.15
N PRO A 208 17.35 -20.96 1.43
CA PRO A 208 17.16 -22.37 1.77
C PRO A 208 17.58 -22.74 3.21
N ARG A 209 18.54 -22.01 3.80
CA ARG A 209 18.96 -22.22 5.20
C ARG A 209 17.86 -21.85 6.18
N LEU A 210 17.13 -20.77 5.91
CA LEU A 210 15.96 -20.40 6.71
C LEU A 210 14.89 -21.48 6.59
N LEU A 211 14.55 -21.88 5.36
CA LEU A 211 13.47 -22.83 5.09
C LEU A 211 13.73 -24.22 5.71
N ALA A 212 14.99 -24.63 5.82
CA ALA A 212 15.37 -25.90 6.45
C ALA A 212 15.25 -25.92 7.99
N ASP A 213 15.19 -24.76 8.63
CA ASP A 213 15.12 -24.62 10.09
C ASP A 213 13.73 -24.16 10.51
N THR A 214 12.92 -25.07 11.07
CA THR A 214 11.55 -24.77 11.52
C THR A 214 11.52 -23.66 12.59
N ALA A 215 12.46 -23.67 13.54
CA ALA A 215 12.48 -22.68 14.61
C ALA A 215 12.82 -21.29 14.07
N ALA A 216 13.78 -21.19 13.15
CA ALA A 216 14.10 -19.95 12.47
C ALA A 216 12.96 -19.49 11.55
N CYS A 217 12.34 -20.41 10.80
CA CYS A 217 11.17 -20.12 9.97
C CYS A 217 10.05 -19.50 10.79
N GLU A 218 9.67 -20.08 11.93
CA GLU A 218 8.51 -19.64 12.72
C GLU A 218 8.86 -18.53 13.73
N SER A 219 10.08 -17.99 13.67
CA SER A 219 10.53 -16.90 14.54
C SER A 219 10.01 -15.51 14.17
N PHE A 220 9.33 -15.36 13.03
CA PHE A 220 8.88 -14.07 12.51
C PHE A 220 7.47 -14.15 11.90
N GLU A 221 6.86 -12.99 11.62
CA GLU A 221 5.43 -12.86 11.26
C GLU A 221 4.98 -13.84 10.17
N GLU A 222 5.62 -13.84 9.00
CA GLU A 222 5.20 -14.72 7.90
C GLU A 222 5.44 -16.20 8.21
N GLY A 223 6.49 -16.50 8.97
CA GLY A 223 6.71 -17.82 9.55
C GLY A 223 5.53 -18.33 10.36
N LYS A 224 5.08 -17.53 11.31
CA LYS A 224 3.94 -17.82 12.19
C LYS A 224 2.62 -17.90 11.42
N LEU A 225 2.46 -17.04 10.41
CA LEU A 225 1.25 -16.91 9.61
C LEU A 225 1.05 -18.07 8.62
N PHE A 226 2.13 -18.56 8.00
CA PHE A 226 2.07 -19.59 6.96
C PHE A 226 2.49 -20.98 7.47
N GLY A 227 3.28 -21.04 8.54
CA GLY A 227 3.90 -22.28 9.05
C GLY A 227 5.10 -22.74 8.21
N ALA A 228 6.10 -23.34 8.86
CA ALA A 228 7.34 -23.74 8.19
C ALA A 228 7.11 -24.76 7.05
N ASP A 229 6.11 -25.64 7.18
CA ASP A 229 5.80 -26.65 6.17
C ASP A 229 5.33 -26.04 4.84
N TRP A 230 4.48 -25.02 4.91
CA TRP A 230 4.01 -24.33 3.72
C TRP A 230 5.11 -23.50 3.07
N LEU A 231 5.91 -22.78 3.86
CA LEU A 231 7.07 -22.03 3.34
C LEU A 231 8.07 -22.94 2.63
N ARG A 232 8.36 -24.12 3.19
CA ARG A 232 9.20 -25.15 2.56
C ARG A 232 8.58 -25.68 1.27
N THR A 233 7.28 -25.95 1.27
CA THR A 233 6.54 -26.44 0.09
C THR A 233 6.60 -25.43 -1.06
N LEU A 234 6.51 -24.14 -0.76
CA LEU A 234 6.61 -23.08 -1.76
C LEU A 234 8.07 -22.81 -2.21
N GLY A 235 9.05 -23.09 -1.36
CA GLY A 235 10.44 -22.68 -1.57
C GLY A 235 10.65 -21.17 -1.53
N ALA A 236 9.71 -20.43 -0.94
CA ALA A 236 9.67 -18.97 -0.92
C ALA A 236 8.91 -18.46 0.31
N VAL A 237 9.11 -17.20 0.67
CA VAL A 237 8.35 -16.53 1.74
C VAL A 237 7.31 -15.59 1.13
N PRO A 238 6.01 -15.90 1.23
CA PRO A 238 4.94 -15.04 0.75
C PRO A 238 4.87 -13.72 1.51
N ASN A 239 4.43 -12.65 0.84
CA ASN A 239 3.94 -11.46 1.52
C ASN A 239 2.73 -11.80 2.41
N GLU A 240 2.62 -11.17 3.58
CA GLU A 240 1.54 -11.41 4.56
C GLU A 240 0.12 -11.40 3.97
N TYR A 241 -0.14 -10.59 2.93
CA TYR A 241 -1.46 -10.55 2.27
C TYR A 241 -1.82 -11.84 1.53
N LEU A 242 -0.85 -12.69 1.19
CA LEU A 242 -1.11 -14.01 0.61
C LEU A 242 -1.81 -14.96 1.60
N HIS A 243 -1.84 -14.63 2.90
CA HIS A 243 -2.67 -15.33 3.87
C HIS A 243 -4.14 -15.34 3.46
N TYR A 244 -4.65 -14.20 2.98
CA TYR A 244 -6.03 -14.08 2.50
C TYR A 244 -6.34 -14.95 1.27
N TYR A 245 -5.31 -15.34 0.51
CA TYR A 245 -5.46 -16.18 -0.67
C TYR A 245 -5.25 -17.66 -0.37
N TYR A 246 -4.28 -18.00 0.46
CA TYR A 246 -3.95 -19.38 0.81
C TYR A 246 -4.86 -19.95 1.90
N PHE A 247 -5.34 -19.10 2.80
CA PHE A 247 -6.25 -19.45 3.89
C PHE A 247 -7.57 -18.69 3.76
N ALA A 248 -8.07 -18.57 2.53
CA ALA A 248 -9.26 -17.76 2.24
C ALA A 248 -10.51 -18.22 3.00
N ARG A 249 -10.61 -19.52 3.31
CA ARG A 249 -11.76 -20.08 4.05
C ARG A 249 -11.66 -19.73 5.54
N GLU A 250 -10.47 -19.77 6.09
CA GLU A 250 -10.15 -19.52 7.48
C GLU A 250 -10.19 -18.01 7.79
N ALA A 251 -9.75 -17.19 6.84
CA ALA A 251 -9.81 -15.73 6.94
C ALA A 251 -11.23 -15.16 6.74
N ALA A 252 -12.16 -15.96 6.21
CA ALA A 252 -13.55 -15.54 6.05
C ALA A 252 -14.26 -15.49 7.42
N GLY A 253 -14.87 -14.34 7.74
CA GLY A 253 -15.64 -14.18 8.99
C GLY A 253 -14.90 -13.43 10.11
N ALA A 254 -13.74 -12.84 9.82
CA ALA A 254 -13.09 -11.90 10.73
C ALA A 254 -13.97 -10.67 11.01
N GLU A 255 -13.79 -10.05 12.18
CA GLU A 255 -14.45 -8.78 12.48
C GLU A 255 -13.96 -7.66 11.54
N SER A 256 -14.82 -6.66 11.30
CA SER A 256 -14.45 -5.53 10.44
C SER A 256 -13.36 -4.68 11.10
N ARG A 257 -12.13 -4.80 10.59
CA ARG A 257 -11.01 -3.94 10.95
C ARG A 257 -11.31 -2.46 10.70
N GLY A 258 -12.02 -2.14 9.61
CA GLY A 258 -12.52 -0.81 9.30
C GLY A 258 -13.45 -0.25 10.37
N ALA A 259 -14.32 -1.07 10.95
CA ALA A 259 -15.18 -0.67 12.06
C ALA A 259 -14.37 -0.34 13.32
N PHE A 260 -13.45 -1.23 13.71
CA PHE A 260 -12.55 -0.99 14.84
C PHE A 260 -11.77 0.32 14.67
N LEU A 261 -11.13 0.51 13.52
CA LEU A 261 -10.32 1.70 13.25
C LEU A 261 -11.15 2.98 13.20
N LEU A 262 -12.38 2.92 12.70
CA LEU A 262 -13.27 4.08 12.65
C LEU A 262 -13.60 4.56 14.06
N GLU A 263 -13.93 3.63 14.96
CA GLU A 263 -14.21 3.94 16.36
C GLU A 263 -12.96 4.46 17.08
N GLN A 264 -11.86 3.72 16.96
CA GLN A 264 -10.57 4.04 17.56
C GLN A 264 -10.09 5.46 17.18
N GLN A 265 -10.17 5.81 15.89
CA GLN A 265 -9.68 7.10 15.41
C GLN A 265 -10.66 8.25 15.66
N ARG A 266 -11.95 7.98 15.83
CA ARG A 266 -12.93 9.02 16.19
C ARG A 266 -12.50 9.74 17.47
N ASP A 267 -12.09 8.97 18.47
CA ASP A 267 -11.70 9.50 19.78
C ASP A 267 -10.40 10.33 19.68
N PHE A 268 -9.45 9.90 18.85
CA PHE A 268 -8.26 10.69 18.53
C PHE A 268 -8.61 12.04 17.87
N TYR A 269 -9.41 12.03 16.80
CA TYR A 269 -9.75 13.26 16.08
C TYR A 269 -10.61 14.22 16.91
N ALA A 270 -11.33 13.73 17.93
CA ALA A 270 -12.10 14.56 18.86
C ALA A 270 -11.22 15.32 19.87
N SER A 271 -10.03 14.83 20.21
CA SER A 271 -9.12 15.46 21.18
C SER A 271 -7.65 15.23 20.79
N PRO A 272 -7.18 15.81 19.68
CA PRO A 272 -5.87 15.50 19.10
C PRO A 272 -4.72 16.10 19.91
N SER A 273 -3.69 15.29 20.12
CA SER A 273 -2.38 15.64 20.69
C SER A 273 -1.36 14.59 20.25
N LEU A 274 -0.06 14.89 20.36
CA LEU A 274 1.00 13.93 20.07
C LEU A 274 0.87 12.67 20.96
N ALA A 275 0.56 12.86 22.24
CA ALA A 275 0.39 11.75 23.18
C ALA A 275 -0.82 10.86 22.84
N SER A 276 -1.97 11.46 22.47
CA SER A 276 -3.14 10.67 22.05
C SER A 276 -2.90 9.96 20.72
N TRP A 277 -2.24 10.61 19.78
CA TRP A 277 -1.85 10.01 18.50
C TRP A 277 -0.93 8.80 18.70
N GLU A 278 0.13 8.92 19.50
CA GLU A 278 1.06 7.81 19.76
C GLU A 278 0.36 6.62 20.40
N ARG A 279 -0.49 6.86 21.41
CA ARG A 279 -1.29 5.80 22.03
C ARG A 279 -2.18 5.08 21.01
N THR A 280 -2.93 5.83 20.21
CA THR A 280 -3.81 5.28 19.17
C THR A 280 -3.02 4.54 18.09
N ARG A 281 -1.83 5.04 17.73
CA ARG A 281 -0.92 4.39 16.77
C ARG A 281 -0.44 3.05 17.30
N LEU A 282 0.05 2.99 18.54
CA LEU A 282 0.55 1.75 19.14
C LEU A 282 -0.54 0.68 19.23
N GLU A 283 -1.75 1.05 19.65
CA GLU A 283 -2.90 0.14 19.67
C GLU A 283 -3.27 -0.37 18.27
N ARG A 284 -3.23 0.53 17.26
CA ARG A 284 -3.45 0.14 15.86
C ARG A 284 -2.43 -0.91 15.41
N GLU A 285 -1.17 -0.76 15.78
CA GLU A 285 -0.09 -1.65 15.33
C GLU A 285 -0.09 -2.99 16.07
N ALA A 286 -0.43 -3.00 17.35
CA ALA A 286 -0.62 -4.22 18.14
C ALA A 286 -1.76 -5.10 17.60
N THR A 287 -2.82 -4.48 17.08
CA THR A 287 -4.04 -5.15 16.63
C THR A 287 -4.07 -5.49 15.12
N TYR A 288 -3.00 -5.20 14.37
CA TYR A 288 -2.94 -5.46 12.92
C TYR A 288 -2.75 -6.96 12.60
N MET A 289 -3.68 -7.60 11.89
CA MET A 289 -3.68 -9.05 11.60
C MET A 289 -3.74 -9.93 12.87
N ALA A 290 -4.26 -9.40 13.98
CA ALA A 290 -4.33 -10.12 15.25
C ALA A 290 -5.22 -11.37 15.18
N GLU A 291 -6.26 -11.34 14.34
CA GLU A 291 -7.17 -12.44 14.08
C GLU A 291 -6.53 -13.62 13.32
N SER A 292 -5.41 -13.37 12.62
CA SER A 292 -4.71 -14.35 11.78
C SER A 292 -3.47 -14.92 12.47
N ARG A 293 -3.27 -14.66 13.77
CA ARG A 293 -2.07 -15.12 14.50
C ARG A 293 -2.40 -15.67 15.89
N GLU A 294 -1.50 -16.51 16.36
CA GLU A 294 -1.42 -16.92 17.76
C GLU A 294 -0.40 -16.03 18.49
N GLY A 295 -0.85 -15.27 19.50
CA GLY A 295 0.01 -14.44 20.35
C GLY A 295 0.11 -12.95 19.95
N GLU A 296 0.99 -12.22 20.65
CA GLU A 296 1.23 -10.79 20.43
C GLU A 296 2.19 -10.52 19.26
N ARG A 297 2.12 -9.30 18.70
CA ARG A 297 3.00 -8.87 17.60
C ARG A 297 4.38 -8.49 18.14
N ASP A 298 5.42 -9.16 17.66
CA ASP A 298 6.81 -8.93 18.11
C ASP A 298 7.39 -7.58 17.65
N ASP A 299 6.84 -6.99 16.58
CA ASP A 299 7.31 -5.73 15.99
C ASP A 299 6.21 -4.67 15.96
N LEU A 300 6.23 -3.80 16.96
CA LEU A 300 5.36 -2.62 17.06
C LEU A 300 5.99 -1.36 16.44
N GLU A 301 7.15 -1.46 15.75
CA GLU A 301 7.72 -0.30 15.05
C GLU A 301 6.76 0.27 14.01
N GLY A 302 5.77 -0.53 13.55
CA GLY A 302 4.50 -0.04 13.03
C GLY A 302 4.63 1.18 12.12
N GLY A 303 5.02 0.94 10.87
CA GLY A 303 5.58 1.96 9.98
C GLY A 303 6.68 1.36 9.11
N GLY A 304 7.24 2.17 8.23
CA GLY A 304 8.31 1.79 7.32
C GLY A 304 8.10 2.29 5.90
N TYR A 305 6.87 2.62 5.53
CA TYR A 305 6.56 3.22 4.23
C TYR A 305 7.10 4.65 4.17
N GLU A 306 7.15 5.38 5.31
CA GLU A 306 7.82 6.67 5.42
C GLU A 306 9.33 6.55 5.21
N LYS A 307 9.97 5.48 5.72
CA LYS A 307 11.39 5.19 5.46
C LYS A 307 11.64 4.92 3.97
N VAL A 308 10.76 4.12 3.33
CA VAL A 308 10.82 3.86 1.87
C VAL A 308 10.59 5.16 1.08
N ALA A 309 9.59 5.95 1.44
CA ALA A 309 9.27 7.21 0.79
C ALA A 309 10.42 8.21 0.83
N LEU A 310 11.05 8.38 2.00
CA LEU A 310 12.17 9.30 2.13
C LEU A 310 13.42 8.79 1.43
N ALA A 311 13.70 7.49 1.46
CA ALA A 311 14.80 6.92 0.69
C ALA A 311 14.58 7.14 -0.82
N LEU A 312 13.36 6.93 -1.30
CA LEU A 312 12.96 7.21 -2.68
C LEU A 312 13.11 8.71 -3.01
N MET A 313 12.60 9.59 -2.15
CA MET A 313 12.67 11.03 -2.34
C MET A 313 14.12 11.53 -2.39
N ARG A 314 14.99 11.07 -1.48
CA ARG A 314 16.42 11.41 -1.49
C ARG A 314 17.14 10.89 -2.74
N ALA A 315 16.82 9.67 -3.18
CA ALA A 315 17.38 9.12 -4.41
C ALA A 315 16.98 9.93 -5.66
N LEU A 316 15.71 10.33 -5.74
CA LEU A 316 15.17 11.14 -6.84
C LEU A 316 15.71 12.58 -6.82
N ALA A 317 15.83 13.19 -5.63
CA ALA A 317 16.22 14.58 -5.48
C ALA A 317 17.75 14.80 -5.51
N HIS A 318 18.51 13.88 -4.91
CA HIS A 318 19.93 14.07 -4.63
C HIS A 318 20.83 13.00 -5.27
N GLY A 319 20.23 12.00 -5.95
CA GLY A 319 21.01 10.94 -6.61
C GLY A 319 21.64 9.94 -5.65
N GLU A 320 21.16 9.86 -4.40
CA GLU A 320 21.56 8.80 -3.47
C GLU A 320 21.15 7.43 -4.05
N ARG A 321 22.12 6.64 -4.50
CA ARG A 321 21.84 5.33 -5.08
C ARG A 321 21.28 4.40 -4.01
N THR A 322 20.10 3.86 -4.27
CA THR A 322 19.46 2.88 -3.40
C THR A 322 18.72 1.83 -4.22
N THR A 323 18.44 0.69 -3.59
CA THR A 323 17.56 -0.35 -4.14
C THR A 323 16.34 -0.48 -3.24
N LEU A 324 15.16 -0.31 -3.82
CA LEU A 324 13.88 -0.37 -3.12
C LEU A 324 12.92 -1.30 -3.87
N ILE A 325 12.06 -2.01 -3.14
CA ILE A 325 10.94 -2.74 -3.76
C ILE A 325 9.81 -1.73 -3.97
N LEU A 326 9.42 -1.52 -5.23
CA LEU A 326 8.51 -0.44 -5.64
C LEU A 326 7.46 -0.95 -6.61
N ASN A 327 6.33 -0.26 -6.67
CA ASN A 327 5.30 -0.46 -7.68
C ASN A 327 5.60 0.42 -8.89
N VAL A 328 6.04 -0.21 -9.98
CA VAL A 328 6.46 0.46 -11.22
C VAL A 328 5.95 -0.30 -12.44
N ARG A 329 5.95 0.35 -13.61
CA ARG A 329 5.66 -0.35 -14.88
C ARG A 329 6.64 -1.49 -15.09
N ASN A 330 6.12 -2.64 -15.50
CA ASN A 330 6.88 -3.87 -15.62
C ASN A 330 8.01 -3.79 -16.65
N GLY A 331 7.73 -3.27 -17.85
CA GLY A 331 8.62 -3.40 -18.99
C GLY A 331 8.87 -4.88 -19.31
N SER A 332 10.03 -5.38 -18.89
CA SER A 332 10.41 -6.80 -18.99
C SER A 332 10.92 -7.37 -17.66
N ALA A 333 10.69 -6.68 -16.53
CA ALA A 333 11.30 -7.00 -15.25
C ALA A 333 10.73 -8.28 -14.63
N LEU A 334 9.42 -8.49 -14.74
CA LEU A 334 8.69 -9.67 -14.29
C LEU A 334 8.17 -10.44 -15.52
N PRO A 335 8.84 -11.56 -15.89
CA PRO A 335 8.39 -12.40 -16.99
C PRO A 335 6.97 -12.93 -16.80
N GLY A 336 6.20 -13.01 -17.90
CA GLY A 336 4.82 -13.51 -17.89
C GLY A 336 3.76 -12.46 -17.56
N VAL A 337 4.14 -11.25 -17.14
CA VAL A 337 3.23 -10.13 -16.90
C VAL A 337 3.37 -9.10 -18.04
N PRO A 338 2.28 -8.47 -18.53
CA PRO A 338 2.36 -7.45 -19.57
C PRO A 338 3.30 -6.29 -19.22
N GLY A 339 4.02 -5.75 -20.20
CA GLY A 339 5.03 -4.71 -19.95
C GLY A 339 4.48 -3.35 -19.52
N ASP A 340 3.21 -3.09 -19.80
CA ASP A 340 2.48 -1.88 -19.41
C ASP A 340 1.85 -1.98 -18.01
N ALA A 341 1.70 -3.18 -17.46
CA ALA A 341 1.16 -3.39 -16.12
C ALA A 341 2.11 -2.90 -15.02
N VAL A 342 1.55 -2.45 -13.89
CA VAL A 342 2.34 -2.16 -12.69
C VAL A 342 2.59 -3.44 -11.90
N VAL A 343 3.85 -3.66 -11.53
CA VAL A 343 4.36 -4.79 -10.74
C VAL A 343 5.13 -4.29 -9.53
N GLU A 344 5.29 -5.13 -8.50
CA GLU A 344 6.05 -4.83 -7.30
C GLU A 344 7.37 -5.62 -7.29
N VAL A 345 8.48 -4.94 -7.57
CA VAL A 345 9.80 -5.56 -7.78
C VAL A 345 10.93 -4.66 -7.26
N PRO A 346 12.12 -5.21 -6.96
CA PRO A 346 13.32 -4.44 -6.70
C PRO A 346 13.66 -3.49 -7.84
N CYS A 347 13.97 -2.25 -7.49
CA CYS A 347 14.29 -1.18 -8.42
C CYS A 347 15.57 -0.47 -7.96
N GLU A 348 16.48 -0.22 -8.88
CA GLU A 348 17.53 0.78 -8.68
C GLU A 348 16.94 2.18 -8.84
N VAL A 349 17.19 3.06 -7.88
CA VAL A 349 16.64 4.41 -7.88
C VAL A 349 17.77 5.43 -7.96
N GLY A 350 17.55 6.46 -8.77
CA GLY A 350 18.38 7.67 -8.85
C GLY A 350 17.57 8.84 -9.41
N THR A 351 18.25 9.91 -9.82
CA THR A 351 17.60 11.14 -10.30
C THR A 351 16.73 10.95 -11.55
N GLY A 352 16.98 9.88 -12.33
CA GLY A 352 16.19 9.51 -13.51
C GLY A 352 14.90 8.74 -13.22
N GLY A 353 14.59 8.43 -11.96
CA GLY A 353 13.46 7.60 -11.57
C GLY A 353 13.86 6.22 -11.04
N ALA A 354 12.86 5.35 -10.90
CA ALA A 354 13.06 3.95 -10.54
C ALA A 354 13.22 3.09 -11.79
N ARG A 355 14.32 2.35 -11.86
CA ARG A 355 14.58 1.36 -12.90
C ARG A 355 14.36 -0.05 -12.32
N PRO A 356 13.33 -0.78 -12.76
CA PRO A 356 13.09 -2.13 -12.26
C PRO A 356 14.24 -3.07 -12.64
N LEU A 357 14.59 -3.95 -11.72
CA LEU A 357 15.59 -4.99 -11.92
C LEU A 357 14.91 -6.22 -12.52
N ALA A 358 15.62 -6.92 -13.42
CA ALA A 358 15.14 -8.17 -13.98
C ALA A 358 15.02 -9.21 -12.86
N THR A 359 13.88 -9.88 -12.81
CA THR A 359 13.57 -10.91 -11.82
C THR A 359 13.49 -12.27 -12.51
N ALA A 360 13.71 -13.35 -11.76
CA ALA A 360 13.42 -14.70 -12.27
C ALA A 360 11.91 -14.84 -12.59
N PRO A 361 11.50 -15.78 -13.45
CA PRO A 361 10.08 -16.11 -13.60
C PRO A 361 9.46 -16.54 -12.26
N LEU A 362 8.19 -16.17 -12.04
CA LEU A 362 7.42 -16.72 -10.92
C LEU A 362 7.16 -18.22 -11.15
N ALA A 363 7.04 -18.98 -10.06
CA ALA A 363 6.53 -20.34 -10.14
C ALA A 363 5.11 -20.36 -10.71
N ASP A 364 4.71 -21.44 -11.38
CA ASP A 364 3.45 -21.50 -12.14
C ASP A 364 2.22 -21.13 -11.30
N HIS A 365 2.16 -21.60 -10.04
CA HIS A 365 1.05 -21.28 -9.13
C HIS A 365 0.96 -19.78 -8.83
N ALA A 366 2.11 -19.11 -8.65
CA ALA A 366 2.21 -17.69 -8.37
C ALA A 366 1.90 -16.85 -9.61
N LEU A 367 2.42 -17.25 -10.78
CA LEU A 367 2.13 -16.59 -12.05
C LEU A 367 0.65 -16.67 -12.41
N GLY A 368 0.01 -17.83 -12.21
CA GLY A 368 -1.43 -18.01 -12.44
C GLY A 368 -2.27 -17.08 -11.57
N LEU A 369 -1.93 -16.95 -10.29
CA LEU A 369 -2.60 -16.03 -9.37
C LEU A 369 -2.38 -14.57 -9.74
N VAL A 370 -1.13 -14.16 -10.02
CA VAL A 370 -0.77 -12.80 -10.46
C VAL A 370 -1.53 -12.41 -11.73
N THR A 371 -1.59 -13.30 -12.72
CA THR A 371 -2.30 -13.04 -13.98
C THR A 371 -3.79 -12.87 -13.76
N THR A 372 -4.38 -13.69 -12.88
CA THR A 372 -5.80 -13.61 -12.51
C THR A 372 -6.11 -12.27 -11.83
N VAL A 373 -5.32 -11.89 -10.81
CA VAL A 373 -5.54 -10.63 -10.08
C VAL A 373 -5.30 -9.42 -10.97
N LYS A 374 -4.27 -9.44 -11.84
CA LYS A 374 -4.05 -8.35 -12.81
C LYS A 374 -5.20 -8.20 -13.80
N ALA A 375 -5.82 -9.30 -14.24
CA ALA A 375 -7.01 -9.24 -15.09
C ALA A 375 -8.20 -8.57 -14.37
N VAL A 376 -8.34 -8.81 -13.07
CA VAL A 376 -9.34 -8.13 -12.22
C VAL A 376 -9.03 -6.64 -12.10
N GLU A 377 -7.78 -6.26 -11.80
CA GLU A 377 -7.36 -4.85 -11.73
C GLU A 377 -7.68 -4.11 -13.04
N ARG A 378 -7.41 -4.72 -14.20
CA ARG A 378 -7.75 -4.15 -15.52
C ARG A 378 -9.24 -4.01 -15.75
N ALA A 379 -10.05 -4.96 -15.27
CA ALA A 379 -11.50 -4.83 -15.32
C ALA A 379 -12.01 -3.69 -14.42
N VAL A 380 -11.37 -3.43 -13.27
CA VAL A 380 -11.64 -2.25 -12.44
C VAL A 380 -11.25 -0.96 -13.15
N LEU A 381 -10.07 -0.91 -13.79
CA LEU A 381 -9.65 0.25 -14.58
C LEU A 381 -10.64 0.56 -15.71
N GLU A 382 -11.08 -0.46 -16.46
CA GLU A 382 -12.09 -0.30 -17.51
C GLU A 382 -13.40 0.24 -16.94
N ALA A 383 -13.92 -0.36 -15.87
CA ALA A 383 -15.15 0.09 -15.23
C ALA A 383 -15.06 1.55 -14.77
N ALA A 384 -14.00 1.90 -14.06
CA ALA A 384 -13.79 3.23 -13.50
C ALA A 384 -13.57 4.32 -14.56
N THR A 385 -13.03 3.96 -15.73
CA THR A 385 -12.76 4.93 -16.82
C THR A 385 -13.92 5.06 -17.81
N THR A 386 -14.76 4.02 -17.96
CA THR A 386 -15.85 3.99 -18.95
C THR A 386 -17.25 4.03 -18.35
N GLY A 387 -17.38 3.84 -17.04
CA GLY A 387 -18.67 3.62 -16.39
C GLY A 387 -19.29 2.25 -16.68
N SER A 388 -18.51 1.29 -17.21
CA SER A 388 -19.00 -0.03 -17.57
C SER A 388 -19.32 -0.87 -16.32
N ARG A 389 -20.61 -0.97 -15.99
CA ARG A 389 -21.12 -1.91 -14.97
C ARG A 389 -20.76 -3.37 -15.30
N ALA A 390 -20.71 -3.72 -16.59
CA ALA A 390 -20.32 -5.06 -17.03
C ALA A 390 -18.83 -5.35 -16.71
N ALA A 391 -17.95 -4.36 -16.86
CA ALA A 391 -16.55 -4.49 -16.46
C ALA A 391 -16.41 -4.61 -14.93
N ALA A 392 -17.19 -3.84 -14.17
CA ALA A 392 -17.22 -3.96 -12.71
C ALA A 392 -17.68 -5.36 -12.27
N LEU A 393 -18.76 -5.87 -12.88
CA LEU A 393 -19.25 -7.23 -12.60
C LEU A 393 -18.20 -8.28 -12.96
N ARG A 394 -17.50 -8.13 -14.08
CA ARG A 394 -16.40 -9.01 -14.48
C ARG A 394 -15.26 -8.99 -13.45
N ALA A 395 -14.91 -7.82 -12.90
CA ALA A 395 -13.91 -7.71 -11.85
C ALA A 395 -14.30 -8.53 -10.60
N PHE A 396 -15.53 -8.36 -10.10
CA PHE A 396 -16.02 -9.15 -8.96
C PHE A 396 -16.09 -10.64 -9.28
N ALA A 397 -16.63 -11.01 -10.44
CA ALA A 397 -16.85 -12.40 -10.83
C ALA A 397 -15.56 -13.20 -11.03
N LEU A 398 -14.49 -12.56 -11.49
CA LEU A 398 -13.20 -13.21 -11.76
C LEU A 398 -12.27 -13.21 -10.55
N HIS A 399 -12.54 -12.44 -9.50
CA HIS A 399 -11.66 -12.40 -8.34
C HIS A 399 -11.71 -13.73 -7.56
N PRO A 400 -10.55 -14.37 -7.28
CA PRO A 400 -10.52 -15.70 -6.66
C PRO A 400 -11.17 -15.74 -5.27
N LEU A 401 -11.08 -14.64 -4.51
CA LEU A 401 -11.72 -14.50 -3.19
C LEU A 401 -13.24 -14.24 -3.22
N VAL A 402 -13.84 -14.06 -4.40
CA VAL A 402 -15.30 -13.99 -4.57
C VAL A 402 -15.83 -15.33 -5.04
N GLY A 403 -15.19 -15.94 -6.05
CA GLY A 403 -15.40 -17.34 -6.43
C GLY A 403 -16.80 -17.71 -6.95
N SER A 404 -17.70 -16.75 -7.17
CA SER A 404 -19.10 -17.01 -7.56
C SER A 404 -19.74 -15.84 -8.30
N VAL A 405 -20.26 -16.09 -9.51
CA VAL A 405 -20.93 -15.06 -10.34
C VAL A 405 -22.22 -14.53 -9.70
N PRO A 406 -23.12 -15.37 -9.12
CA PRO A 406 -24.27 -14.85 -8.39
C PRO A 406 -23.90 -13.97 -7.19
N VAL A 407 -22.87 -14.34 -6.42
CA VAL A 407 -22.35 -13.53 -5.31
C VAL A 407 -21.80 -12.21 -5.84
N ALA A 408 -21.01 -12.24 -6.92
CA ALA A 408 -20.46 -11.04 -7.55
C ALA A 408 -21.54 -10.03 -7.97
N ARG A 409 -22.69 -10.49 -8.48
CA ARG A 409 -23.82 -9.60 -8.82
C ARG A 409 -24.39 -8.91 -7.59
N ARG A 410 -24.68 -9.67 -6.54
CA ARG A 410 -25.23 -9.11 -5.29
C ARG A 410 -24.25 -8.16 -4.61
N LEU A 411 -22.96 -8.49 -4.60
CA LEU A 411 -21.90 -7.60 -4.12
C LEU A 411 -21.90 -6.28 -4.90
N LEU A 412 -21.88 -6.32 -6.23
CA LEU A 412 -21.89 -5.12 -7.04
C LEU A 412 -23.14 -4.26 -6.77
N ASP A 413 -24.32 -4.87 -6.71
CA ASP A 413 -25.57 -4.18 -6.41
C ASP A 413 -25.51 -3.52 -5.01
N ALA A 414 -25.05 -4.26 -4.00
CA ALA A 414 -24.93 -3.78 -2.62
C ALA A 414 -23.91 -2.64 -2.48
N TYR A 415 -22.74 -2.74 -3.14
CA TYR A 415 -21.73 -1.67 -3.10
C TYR A 415 -22.21 -0.41 -3.81
N VAL A 416 -22.85 -0.53 -4.97
CA VAL A 416 -23.41 0.63 -5.69
C VAL A 416 -24.48 1.32 -4.85
N ALA A 417 -25.32 0.56 -4.15
CA ALA A 417 -26.33 1.13 -3.24
C ALA A 417 -25.71 1.81 -2.00
N ALA A 418 -24.62 1.26 -1.46
CA ALA A 418 -24.02 1.73 -0.21
C ALA A 418 -23.02 2.89 -0.38
N HIS A 419 -22.41 3.03 -1.57
CA HIS A 419 -21.38 4.02 -1.84
C HIS A 419 -21.84 5.04 -2.89
N PRO A 420 -22.10 6.29 -2.50
CA PRO A 420 -22.45 7.36 -3.44
C PRO A 420 -21.41 7.57 -4.55
N GLU A 421 -20.13 7.32 -4.26
CA GLU A 421 -19.04 7.45 -5.22
C GLU A 421 -19.12 6.42 -6.36
N LEU A 422 -19.95 5.39 -6.23
CA LEU A 422 -20.19 4.36 -7.25
C LEU A 422 -21.46 4.59 -8.07
N ALA A 423 -22.17 5.72 -7.89
CA ALA A 423 -23.39 6.04 -8.63
C ALA A 423 -23.19 6.07 -10.16
N TYR A 424 -21.96 6.26 -10.64
CA TYR A 424 -21.65 6.21 -12.08
C TYR A 424 -21.78 4.80 -12.69
N LEU A 425 -21.99 3.76 -11.87
CA LEU A 425 -22.19 2.38 -12.31
C LEU A 425 -23.66 1.94 -12.30
N GLY A 426 -24.61 2.79 -11.87
CA GLY A 426 -26.03 2.43 -11.74
C GLY A 426 -26.94 3.63 -11.53
#